data_AF-A0A1M5WSK4-F1
#
_entry.id   AF-A0A1M5WSK4-F1
#
_cell.length_a   1.000
_cell.length_b   1.000
_cell.length_c   1.000
_cell.angle_alpha   90.00
_cell.angle_beta   90.00
_cell.angle_gamma   90.00
#
_symmetry.space_group_name_H-M   'P 1'
#
loop_
_entity.id
_entity.type
_entity.pdbx_description
1 polymer ?
#
loop_
_entity_poly.entity_id
_entity_poly.type
_entity_poly.pdbx_seq_one_letter_code
_entity_poly.pdbx_strand_id
1 'polypeptide(L)'
;MIDFKTIIIIATLSNFFAFFVSSISYIYNKDKEEIFYIGFSGLFASLGLFLLLQRGVVNNFFSIILANYLIVFALLLSVKGLFLFRKSKIPFIWFDKLIIILFPFLFSFFTYVSDDINVRTIIASLIMGYLYFKAVFVMNHKVEELIKIEVRIFSILPVFAGAVYFFRMVIILFYNQNDNFMTSGIINSISAIIGIYLPINSILGIFWCYLKIQNYKLETLALTDMLTGLYNKAAFIELQTKLFTSQKRMVEIE
;
A
#
# COMPACT_ATOMS: atom_id res chain seq x y z
N MET A 1 -14.68 5.23 -23.72
CA MET A 1 -13.98 6.08 -22.74
C MET A 1 -14.55 5.69 -21.37
N ILE A 2 -13.76 5.13 -20.46
CA ILE A 2 -14.26 4.70 -19.14
C ILE A 2 -14.62 5.97 -18.35
N ASP A 3 -15.85 6.06 -17.84
CA ASP A 3 -16.30 7.19 -17.03
C ASP A 3 -15.56 7.20 -15.67
N PHE A 4 -15.18 8.37 -15.19
CA PHE A 4 -14.49 8.59 -13.92
C PHE A 4 -15.27 7.97 -12.74
N LYS A 5 -16.60 8.02 -12.80
CA LYS A 5 -17.47 7.36 -11.81
C LYS A 5 -17.28 5.84 -11.80
N THR A 6 -17.17 5.21 -12.97
CA THR A 6 -16.95 3.77 -13.10
C THR A 6 -15.62 3.35 -12.45
N ILE A 7 -14.57 4.16 -12.62
CA ILE A 7 -13.26 3.92 -11.99
C ILE A 7 -13.38 3.94 -10.47
N ILE A 8 -14.06 4.95 -9.90
CA ILE A 8 -14.24 5.05 -8.46
C ILE A 8 -15.13 3.92 -7.92
N ILE A 9 -16.14 3.46 -8.67
CA ILE A 9 -16.96 2.30 -8.27
C ILE A 9 -16.11 1.03 -8.19
N ILE A 10 -15.35 0.71 -9.25
CA ILE A 10 -14.47 -0.46 -9.28
C ILE A 10 -13.46 -0.41 -8.12
N ALA A 11 -12.91 0.77 -7.87
CA ALA A 11 -11.99 1.04 -6.79
C ALA A 11 -12.59 0.85 -5.39
N THR A 12 -13.81 1.32 -5.19
CA THR A 12 -14.58 1.17 -3.95
C THR A 12 -14.79 -0.31 -3.66
N LEU A 13 -15.19 -1.08 -4.67
CA LEU A 13 -15.40 -2.53 -4.58
C LEU A 13 -14.10 -3.28 -4.33
N SER A 14 -13.00 -2.88 -4.99
CA SER A 14 -11.70 -3.53 -4.81
C SER A 14 -11.13 -3.32 -3.41
N ASN A 15 -11.28 -2.12 -2.84
CA ASN A 15 -10.87 -1.84 -1.45
C ASN A 15 -11.78 -2.55 -0.43
N PHE A 16 -13.08 -2.64 -0.71
CA PHE A 16 -14.00 -3.42 0.12
C PHE A 16 -13.65 -4.92 0.10
N PHE A 17 -13.29 -5.45 -1.07
CA PHE A 17 -12.80 -6.82 -1.21
C PHE A 17 -11.50 -7.04 -0.44
N ALA A 18 -10.55 -6.09 -0.51
CA ALA A 18 -9.32 -6.14 0.29
C ALA A 18 -9.62 -6.15 1.81
N PHE A 19 -10.60 -5.38 2.28
CA PHE A 19 -11.08 -5.45 3.66
C PHE A 19 -11.64 -6.83 4.00
N PHE A 20 -12.48 -7.40 3.14
CA PHE A 20 -13.07 -8.72 3.35
C PHE A 20 -12.01 -9.82 3.45
N VAL A 21 -11.05 -9.85 2.51
CA VAL A 21 -9.92 -10.80 2.52
C VAL A 21 -9.06 -10.65 3.77
N SER A 22 -8.75 -9.41 4.15
CA SER A 22 -7.97 -9.12 5.36
C SER A 22 -8.72 -9.55 6.62
N SER A 23 -10.03 -9.32 6.69
CA SER A 23 -10.87 -9.70 7.83
C SER A 23 -10.92 -11.22 8.01
N ILE A 24 -11.10 -11.97 6.91
CA ILE A 24 -11.02 -13.44 6.95
C ILE A 24 -9.62 -13.88 7.41
N SER A 25 -8.57 -13.32 6.80
CA SER A 25 -7.19 -13.67 7.15
C SER A 25 -6.86 -13.40 8.62
N TYR A 26 -7.41 -12.32 9.18
CA TYR A 26 -7.27 -11.97 10.59
C TYR A 26 -8.02 -12.93 11.53
N ILE A 27 -9.20 -13.41 11.15
CA ILE A 27 -9.94 -14.41 11.94
C ILE A 27 -9.13 -15.69 12.12
N TYR A 28 -8.42 -16.13 11.07
CA TYR A 28 -7.55 -17.31 11.12
C TYR A 28 -6.17 -17.06 11.75
N ASN A 29 -5.71 -15.80 11.79
CA ASN A 29 -4.38 -15.44 12.29
C ASN A 29 -4.48 -14.25 13.25
N LYS A 30 -5.19 -14.41 14.37
CA LYS A 30 -5.51 -13.32 15.31
C LYS A 30 -4.29 -12.59 15.87
N ASP A 31 -3.17 -13.27 15.93
CA ASP A 31 -1.86 -12.80 16.38
C ASP A 31 -1.15 -11.87 15.36
N LYS A 32 -1.75 -11.64 14.18
CA LYS A 32 -1.23 -10.78 13.12
C LYS A 32 -1.97 -9.45 13.06
N GLU A 33 -1.67 -8.56 14.00
CA GLU A 33 -2.26 -7.22 14.10
C GLU A 33 -2.11 -6.40 12.80
N GLU A 34 -1.03 -6.58 12.04
CA GLU A 34 -0.80 -5.88 10.77
C GLU A 34 -1.94 -6.09 9.75
N ILE A 35 -2.53 -7.28 9.74
CA ILE A 35 -3.62 -7.65 8.83
C ILE A 35 -4.89 -6.87 9.20
N PHE A 36 -5.12 -6.67 10.50
CA PHE A 36 -6.25 -5.88 11.00
C PHE A 36 -6.17 -4.43 10.50
N TYR A 37 -5.01 -3.77 10.67
CA TYR A 37 -4.86 -2.37 10.26
C TYR A 37 -4.99 -2.17 8.74
N ILE A 38 -4.46 -3.09 7.94
CA ILE A 38 -4.59 -3.03 6.47
C ILE A 38 -6.02 -3.35 6.03
N GLY A 39 -6.70 -4.27 6.70
CA GLY A 39 -8.12 -4.52 6.46
C GLY A 39 -8.96 -3.26 6.69
N PHE A 40 -8.84 -2.65 7.86
CA PHE A 40 -9.57 -1.41 8.17
C PHE A 40 -9.17 -0.25 7.26
N SER A 41 -7.92 -0.19 6.79
CA SER A 41 -7.54 0.73 5.72
C SER A 41 -8.39 0.53 4.47
N GLY A 42 -8.62 -0.70 4.02
CA GLY A 42 -9.49 -0.98 2.87
C GLY A 42 -10.94 -0.52 3.11
N LEU A 43 -11.47 -0.72 4.32
CA LEU A 43 -12.82 -0.29 4.68
C LEU A 43 -12.95 1.25 4.62
N PHE A 44 -12.05 1.98 5.26
CA PHE A 44 -12.08 3.44 5.26
C PHE A 44 -11.82 4.05 3.88
N ALA A 45 -10.94 3.43 3.08
CA ALA A 45 -10.73 3.84 1.69
C ALA A 45 -12.02 3.66 0.87
N SER A 46 -12.69 2.52 1.03
CA SER A 46 -13.97 2.24 0.36
C SER A 46 -15.05 3.24 0.76
N LEU A 47 -15.22 3.52 2.06
CA LEU A 47 -16.18 4.51 2.55
C LEU A 47 -15.86 5.93 2.04
N GLY A 48 -14.59 6.33 2.04
CA GLY A 48 -14.17 7.64 1.54
C GLY A 48 -14.46 7.81 0.05
N LEU A 49 -14.15 6.79 -0.76
CA LEU A 49 -14.45 6.79 -2.20
C LEU A 49 -15.95 6.77 -2.50
N PHE A 50 -16.71 6.01 -1.72
CA PHE A 50 -18.17 5.98 -1.82
C PHE A 50 -18.79 7.35 -1.52
N LEU A 51 -18.32 8.05 -0.49
CA LEU A 51 -18.78 9.41 -0.19
C LEU A 51 -18.39 10.40 -1.29
N LEU A 52 -17.23 10.22 -1.92
CA LEU A 52 -16.79 11.05 -3.03
C LEU A 52 -17.71 10.91 -4.27
N LEU A 53 -18.26 9.71 -4.51
CA LEU A 53 -19.26 9.47 -5.58
C LEU A 53 -20.55 10.26 -5.35
N GLN A 54 -20.88 10.57 -4.10
CA GLN A 54 -22.08 11.31 -3.72
C GLN A 54 -21.91 12.83 -3.81
N ARG A 55 -20.79 13.31 -4.39
CA ARG A 55 -20.54 14.74 -4.60
C ARG A 55 -21.63 15.35 -5.48
N GLY A 56 -22.20 16.47 -5.03
CA GLY A 56 -23.31 17.16 -5.70
C GLY A 56 -24.69 16.63 -5.31
N VAL A 57 -24.78 15.52 -4.58
CA VAL A 57 -26.04 14.97 -4.05
C VAL A 57 -26.14 15.15 -2.53
N VAL A 58 -25.05 14.89 -1.81
CA VAL A 58 -24.96 15.00 -0.35
C VAL A 58 -24.18 16.26 0.03
N ASN A 59 -24.47 16.81 1.22
CA ASN A 59 -23.78 17.96 1.80
C ASN A 59 -22.25 17.86 1.64
N ASN A 60 -21.64 18.98 1.23
CA ASN A 60 -20.21 19.15 1.01
C ASN A 60 -19.35 18.66 2.20
N PHE A 61 -19.87 18.72 3.42
CA PHE A 61 -19.18 18.17 4.59
C PHE A 61 -18.88 16.67 4.41
N PHE A 62 -19.87 15.87 4.04
CA PHE A 62 -19.72 14.43 3.89
C PHE A 62 -18.98 14.06 2.60
N SER A 63 -19.35 14.68 1.48
CA SER A 63 -18.82 14.31 0.16
C SER A 63 -17.44 14.86 -0.17
N ILE A 64 -17.01 15.93 0.51
CA ILE A 64 -15.70 16.57 0.28
C ILE A 64 -14.79 16.37 1.50
N ILE A 65 -15.18 16.86 2.68
CA ILE A 65 -14.29 16.89 3.84
C ILE A 65 -14.13 15.47 4.42
N LEU A 66 -15.22 14.83 4.80
CA LEU A 66 -15.18 13.49 5.38
C LEU A 66 -14.62 12.46 4.39
N ALA A 67 -15.02 12.52 3.12
CA ALA A 67 -14.50 11.65 2.07
C ALA A 67 -12.96 11.69 2.00
N ASN A 68 -12.37 12.88 1.86
CA ASN A 68 -10.91 13.02 1.78
C ASN A 68 -10.21 12.65 3.09
N TYR A 69 -10.81 12.98 4.24
CA TYR A 69 -10.28 12.58 5.54
C TYR A 69 -10.20 11.06 5.68
N LEU A 70 -11.26 10.34 5.30
CA LEU A 70 -11.28 8.87 5.35
C LEU A 70 -10.22 8.25 4.41
N ILE A 71 -9.99 8.83 3.24
CA ILE A 71 -8.95 8.35 2.31
C ILE A 71 -7.54 8.54 2.90
N VAL A 72 -7.24 9.71 3.47
CA VAL A 72 -5.95 9.97 4.13
C VAL A 72 -5.78 9.07 5.35
N PHE A 73 -6.84 8.91 6.15
CA PHE A 73 -6.84 8.07 7.33
C PHE A 73 -6.63 6.60 6.98
N ALA A 74 -7.25 6.10 5.91
CA ALA A 74 -6.98 4.79 5.36
C ALA A 74 -5.49 4.62 5.03
N LEU A 75 -4.90 5.57 4.31
CA LEU A 75 -3.48 5.50 3.94
C LEU A 75 -2.55 5.45 5.17
N LEU A 76 -2.87 6.21 6.22
CA LEU A 76 -2.17 6.14 7.51
C LEU A 76 -2.28 4.76 8.17
N LEU A 77 -3.47 4.13 8.13
CA LEU A 77 -3.66 2.77 8.64
C LEU A 77 -2.88 1.73 7.83
N SER A 78 -2.86 1.85 6.50
CA SER A 78 -2.01 1.00 5.63
C SER A 78 -0.55 1.11 6.04
N VAL A 79 -0.04 2.33 6.19
CA VAL A 79 1.34 2.57 6.64
C VAL A 79 1.57 1.95 8.03
N LYS A 80 0.64 2.11 8.97
CA LYS A 80 0.73 1.50 10.31
C LYS A 80 0.76 -0.03 10.24
N GLY A 81 -0.03 -0.65 9.36
CA GLY A 81 0.02 -2.10 9.15
C GLY A 81 1.38 -2.55 8.62
N LEU A 82 1.97 -1.82 7.67
CA LEU A 82 3.33 -2.10 7.18
C LEU A 82 4.39 -1.94 8.27
N PHE A 83 4.25 -0.96 9.17
CA PHE A 83 5.14 -0.80 10.33
C PHE A 83 5.12 -2.03 11.24
N LEU A 84 3.93 -2.53 11.56
CA LEU A 84 3.73 -3.72 12.40
C LEU A 84 4.28 -4.97 11.73
N PHE A 85 3.99 -5.15 10.44
CA PHE A 85 4.52 -6.26 9.64
C PHE A 85 6.05 -6.34 9.68
N ARG A 86 6.71 -5.19 9.53
CA ARG A 86 8.18 -5.10 9.55
C ARG A 86 8.77 -5.16 10.96
N LYS A 87 7.94 -5.16 12.02
CA LYS A 87 8.36 -4.97 13.42
C LYS A 87 9.34 -3.80 13.56
N SER A 88 9.12 -2.76 12.74
CA SER A 88 10.10 -1.70 12.59
C SER A 88 10.15 -0.87 13.86
N LYS A 89 11.35 -0.62 14.37
CA LYS A 89 11.58 0.30 15.50
C LYS A 89 11.42 1.77 15.10
N ILE A 90 11.21 2.07 13.81
CA ILE A 90 10.96 3.43 13.36
C ILE A 90 9.61 3.85 13.97
N PRO A 91 9.58 4.88 14.83
CA PRO A 91 8.35 5.26 15.51
C PRO A 91 7.35 5.84 14.52
N PHE A 92 6.06 5.66 14.82
CA PHE A 92 5.01 6.53 14.28
C PHE A 92 5.30 7.95 14.78
N ILE A 93 5.68 8.85 13.87
CA ILE A 93 6.28 10.12 14.24
C ILE A 93 5.15 11.09 14.62
N TRP A 94 5.45 12.07 15.46
CA TRP A 94 4.53 13.16 15.80
C TRP A 94 3.86 13.79 14.58
N PHE A 95 4.56 13.85 13.46
CA PHE A 95 4.05 14.36 12.19
C PHE A 95 2.80 13.60 11.69
N ASP A 96 2.71 12.28 11.88
CA ASP A 96 1.55 11.50 11.46
C ASP A 96 0.31 11.82 12.30
N LYS A 97 0.51 12.03 13.59
CA LYS A 97 -0.55 12.46 14.51
C LYS A 97 -1.01 13.88 14.17
N LEU A 98 -0.08 14.76 13.79
CA LEU A 98 -0.39 16.09 13.30
C LEU A 98 -1.23 16.04 12.02
N ILE A 99 -0.95 15.14 11.08
CA ILE A 99 -1.78 14.97 9.87
C ILE A 99 -3.23 14.63 10.25
N ILE A 100 -3.44 13.69 11.17
CA ILE A 100 -4.81 13.29 11.61
C ILE A 100 -5.59 14.49 12.16
N ILE A 101 -4.92 15.35 12.93
CA ILE A 101 -5.58 16.49 13.57
C ILE A 101 -5.71 17.66 12.59
N LEU A 102 -4.63 18.11 11.98
CA LEU A 102 -4.59 19.35 11.18
C LEU A 102 -5.27 19.21 9.82
N PHE A 103 -5.22 18.03 9.19
CA PHE A 103 -5.80 17.84 7.87
C PHE A 103 -7.29 18.22 7.81
N PRO A 104 -8.20 17.69 8.65
CA PRO A 104 -9.62 18.05 8.57
C PRO A 104 -9.87 19.53 8.86
N PHE A 105 -9.09 20.18 9.75
CA PHE A 105 -9.23 21.62 10.01
C PHE A 105 -8.84 22.46 8.79
N LEU A 106 -7.67 22.20 8.20
CA LEU A 106 -7.21 22.90 7.00
C LEU A 106 -8.17 22.67 5.83
N PHE A 107 -8.59 21.42 5.61
CA PHE A 107 -9.52 21.09 4.53
C PHE A 107 -10.88 21.77 4.71
N SER A 108 -11.37 21.88 5.96
CA SER A 108 -12.62 22.58 6.26
C SER A 108 -12.50 24.08 6.03
N PHE A 109 -11.40 24.70 6.46
CA PHE A 109 -11.14 26.12 6.24
C PHE A 109 -11.15 26.48 4.75
N PHE A 110 -10.41 25.73 3.93
CA PHE A 110 -10.38 25.96 2.47
C PHE A 110 -11.65 25.49 1.74
N THR A 111 -12.57 24.79 2.41
CA THR A 111 -13.87 24.41 1.83
C THR A 111 -14.96 25.43 2.13
N TYR A 112 -14.97 26.05 3.31
CA TYR A 112 -16.06 26.96 3.72
C TYR A 112 -15.69 28.43 3.74
N VAL A 113 -14.40 28.78 3.92
CA VAL A 113 -13.96 30.17 4.09
C VAL A 113 -13.40 30.75 2.79
N SER A 114 -12.43 30.05 2.18
CA SER A 114 -11.73 30.55 0.98
C SER A 114 -12.20 29.92 -0.34
N ASP A 115 -12.95 28.80 -0.28
CA ASP A 115 -13.35 27.92 -1.39
C ASP A 115 -12.29 27.69 -2.49
N ASP A 116 -11.02 27.51 -2.09
CA ASP A 116 -9.93 27.29 -3.03
C ASP A 116 -9.73 25.78 -3.28
N ILE A 117 -10.08 25.33 -4.49
CA ILE A 117 -9.90 23.93 -4.92
C ILE A 117 -8.41 23.60 -5.14
N ASN A 118 -7.61 24.55 -5.62
CA ASN A 118 -6.18 24.35 -5.90
C ASN A 118 -5.43 24.08 -4.59
N VAL A 119 -5.65 24.90 -3.56
CA VAL A 119 -4.99 24.75 -2.26
C VAL A 119 -5.38 23.43 -1.59
N ARG A 120 -6.67 23.06 -1.61
CA ARG A 120 -7.12 21.74 -1.10
C ARG A 120 -6.42 20.60 -1.82
N THR A 121 -6.29 20.69 -3.14
CA THR A 121 -5.66 19.65 -3.94
C THR A 121 -4.15 19.57 -3.70
N ILE A 122 -3.47 20.70 -3.51
CA ILE A 122 -2.05 20.78 -3.13
C ILE A 122 -1.83 20.10 -1.78
N ILE A 123 -2.63 20.44 -0.76
CA ILE A 123 -2.53 19.87 0.58
C ILE A 123 -2.76 18.35 0.54
N ALA A 124 -3.82 17.89 -0.12
CA ALA A 124 -4.08 16.45 -0.26
C ALA A 124 -2.95 15.73 -0.99
N SER A 125 -2.44 16.31 -2.08
CA SER A 125 -1.38 15.68 -2.87
C SER A 125 -0.05 15.61 -2.12
N LEU A 126 0.30 16.65 -1.34
CA LEU A 126 1.47 16.65 -0.48
C LEU A 126 1.40 15.53 0.57
N ILE A 127 0.27 15.42 1.26
CA ILE A 127 0.08 14.42 2.32
C ILE A 127 0.07 13.01 1.74
N MET A 128 -0.66 12.78 0.65
CA MET A 128 -0.67 11.48 -0.02
C MET A 128 0.73 11.10 -0.48
N GLY A 129 1.44 11.99 -1.17
CA GLY A 129 2.81 11.77 -1.63
C GLY A 129 3.77 11.41 -0.48
N TYR A 130 3.70 12.16 0.63
CA TYR A 130 4.47 11.86 1.84
C TYR A 130 4.18 10.45 2.37
N LEU A 131 2.91 10.07 2.50
CA LEU A 131 2.51 8.77 3.04
C LEU A 131 2.92 7.61 2.13
N TYR A 132 2.86 7.78 0.81
CA TYR A 132 3.37 6.80 -0.15
C TYR A 132 4.88 6.58 -0.02
N PHE A 133 5.69 7.65 0.01
CA PHE A 133 7.13 7.48 0.22
C PHE A 133 7.46 6.95 1.60
N LYS A 134 6.68 7.30 2.61
CA LYS A 134 6.82 6.71 3.93
C LYS A 134 6.54 5.20 3.90
N ALA A 135 5.51 4.75 3.19
CA ALA A 135 5.26 3.32 3.00
C ALA A 135 6.48 2.61 2.37
N VAL A 136 7.06 3.19 1.32
CA VAL A 136 8.28 2.67 0.67
C VAL A 136 9.44 2.57 1.67
N PHE A 137 9.66 3.63 2.43
CA PHE A 137 10.74 3.69 3.41
C PHE A 137 10.57 2.59 4.48
N VAL A 138 9.36 2.43 5.01
CA VAL A 138 9.04 1.41 6.02
C VAL A 138 9.24 0.01 5.47
N MET A 139 8.77 -0.26 4.26
CA MET A 139 8.89 -1.57 3.61
C MET A 139 10.36 -1.97 3.41
N ASN A 140 11.19 -1.06 2.91
CA ASN A 140 12.59 -1.36 2.55
C ASN A 140 13.57 -1.22 3.73
N HIS A 141 13.15 -0.65 4.86
CA HIS A 141 14.04 -0.49 6.00
C HIS A 141 14.38 -1.85 6.63
N LYS A 142 15.68 -2.17 6.65
CA LYS A 142 16.24 -3.39 7.27
C LYS A 142 15.52 -4.67 6.84
N VAL A 143 15.27 -4.81 5.53
CA VAL A 143 14.61 -5.99 4.96
C VAL A 143 15.47 -7.26 5.13
N GLU A 144 14.83 -8.34 5.60
CA GLU A 144 15.45 -9.65 5.67
C GLU A 144 15.76 -10.15 4.25
N GLU A 145 16.91 -10.80 4.07
CA GLU A 145 17.37 -11.22 2.75
C GLU A 145 16.39 -12.19 2.07
N LEU A 146 15.72 -13.04 2.86
CA LEU A 146 14.74 -14.01 2.39
C LEU A 146 13.56 -13.40 1.61
N ILE A 147 13.11 -12.20 2.01
CA ILE A 147 11.92 -11.53 1.43
C ILE A 147 12.25 -10.23 0.69
N LYS A 148 13.55 -9.99 0.46
CA LYS A 148 14.06 -8.72 -0.06
C LYS A 148 13.55 -8.41 -1.46
N ILE A 149 13.39 -9.42 -2.30
CA ILE A 149 12.94 -9.24 -3.69
C ILE A 149 11.43 -8.96 -3.74
N GLU A 150 10.65 -9.69 -2.96
CA GLU A 150 9.20 -9.50 -2.82
C GLU A 150 8.91 -8.08 -2.33
N VAL A 151 9.55 -7.65 -1.25
CA VAL A 151 9.42 -6.30 -0.70
C VAL A 151 9.77 -5.23 -1.74
N ARG A 152 10.85 -5.41 -2.52
CA ARG A 152 11.24 -4.46 -3.57
C ARG A 152 10.20 -4.36 -4.67
N ILE A 153 9.69 -5.48 -5.17
CA ILE A 153 8.64 -5.52 -6.20
C ILE A 153 7.41 -4.77 -5.71
N PHE A 154 6.97 -5.03 -4.49
CA PHE A 154 5.79 -4.37 -3.90
C PHE A 154 6.02 -2.89 -3.57
N SER A 155 7.28 -2.44 -3.46
CA SER A 155 7.61 -1.04 -3.23
C SER A 155 7.59 -0.18 -4.51
N ILE A 156 7.63 -0.78 -5.70
CA ILE A 156 7.63 -0.03 -6.97
C ILE A 156 6.35 0.80 -7.12
N LEU A 157 5.19 0.21 -6.83
CA LEU A 157 3.91 0.90 -7.01
C LEU A 157 3.75 2.07 -6.04
N PRO A 158 4.07 1.96 -4.73
CA PRO A 158 4.09 3.11 -3.83
C PRO A 158 5.10 4.20 -4.22
N VAL A 159 6.28 3.85 -4.77
CA VAL A 159 7.23 4.84 -5.31
C VAL A 159 6.60 5.62 -6.46
N PHE A 160 6.04 4.91 -7.43
CA PHE A 160 5.38 5.53 -8.58
C PHE A 160 4.20 6.40 -8.13
N ALA A 161 3.40 5.90 -7.18
CA ALA A 161 2.28 6.63 -6.64
C ALA A 161 2.69 7.94 -5.94
N GLY A 162 3.70 7.88 -5.08
CA GLY A 162 4.27 9.05 -4.43
C GLY A 162 4.72 10.08 -5.46
N ALA A 163 5.47 9.66 -6.48
CA ALA A 163 5.93 10.54 -7.55
C ALA A 163 4.78 11.22 -8.29
N VAL A 164 3.70 10.50 -8.61
CA VAL A 164 2.52 11.09 -9.28
C VAL A 164 1.84 12.14 -8.41
N TYR A 165 1.69 11.91 -7.10
CA TYR A 165 1.10 12.90 -6.20
C TYR A 165 1.96 14.16 -6.06
N PHE A 166 3.28 14.03 -5.99
CA PHE A 166 4.18 15.19 -6.02
C PHE A 166 4.12 15.93 -7.36
N PHE A 167 4.11 15.20 -8.47
CA PHE A 167 4.00 15.80 -9.79
C PHE A 167 2.68 16.56 -9.96
N ARG A 168 1.56 16.00 -9.47
CA ARG A 168 0.26 16.68 -9.43
C ARG A 168 0.31 17.98 -8.65
N MET A 169 0.96 18.00 -7.49
CA MET A 169 1.13 19.22 -6.69
C MET A 169 1.88 20.29 -7.48
N VAL A 170 3.00 19.92 -8.12
CA VAL A 170 3.82 20.83 -8.92
C VAL A 170 3.01 21.42 -10.07
N ILE A 171 2.24 20.61 -10.80
CA ILE A 171 1.40 21.09 -11.91
C ILE A 171 0.39 22.13 -11.42
N ILE A 172 -0.27 21.89 -10.28
CA ILE A 172 -1.31 22.80 -9.76
C ILE A 172 -0.70 24.14 -9.29
N LEU A 173 0.56 24.15 -8.86
CA LEU A 173 1.26 25.39 -8.53
C LEU A 173 1.51 26.28 -9.75
N PHE A 174 1.66 25.69 -10.94
CA PHE A 174 1.91 26.42 -12.19
C PHE A 174 0.66 26.65 -13.04
N TYR A 175 -0.38 25.82 -12.86
CA TYR A 175 -1.61 25.85 -13.65
C TYR A 175 -2.84 25.86 -12.74
N ASN A 176 -3.59 26.97 -12.75
CA ASN A 176 -4.84 27.09 -12.01
C ASN A 176 -5.91 26.17 -12.60
N GLN A 177 -6.62 25.40 -11.75
CA GLN A 177 -7.70 24.51 -12.20
C GLN A 177 -8.96 25.24 -12.71
N ASN A 178 -9.02 26.57 -12.57
CA ASN A 178 -10.16 27.38 -13.00
C ASN A 178 -10.34 27.42 -14.53
N ASP A 179 -9.27 27.15 -15.30
CA ASP A 179 -9.30 27.31 -16.77
C ASP A 179 -9.79 26.08 -17.54
N ASN A 180 -10.08 24.95 -16.87
CA ASN A 180 -10.94 23.85 -17.34
C ASN A 180 -10.70 22.60 -16.45
N PHE A 181 -11.62 22.32 -15.53
CA PHE A 181 -11.60 21.12 -14.68
C PHE A 181 -11.56 19.80 -15.50
N MET A 182 -12.02 19.85 -16.76
CA MET A 182 -12.05 18.73 -17.71
C MET A 182 -10.70 18.46 -18.41
N THR A 183 -9.87 19.47 -18.71
CA THR A 183 -8.51 19.25 -19.25
C THR A 183 -7.49 18.93 -18.15
N SER A 184 -7.73 19.42 -16.92
CA SER A 184 -7.08 18.91 -15.69
C SER A 184 -7.52 17.47 -15.32
N GLY A 185 -8.50 16.93 -16.05
CA GLY A 185 -9.15 15.65 -15.77
C GLY A 185 -8.22 14.45 -15.83
N ILE A 186 -7.19 14.44 -16.69
CA ILE A 186 -6.30 13.27 -16.84
C ILE A 186 -5.43 13.08 -15.59
N ILE A 187 -4.76 14.13 -15.11
CA ILE A 187 -3.90 14.05 -13.92
C ILE A 187 -4.71 13.75 -12.66
N ASN A 188 -5.88 14.37 -12.53
CA ASN A 188 -6.81 14.08 -11.43
C ASN A 188 -7.34 12.64 -11.50
N SER A 189 -7.64 12.13 -12.69
CA SER A 189 -8.08 10.74 -12.90
C SER A 189 -6.97 9.74 -12.60
N ILE A 190 -5.76 9.97 -13.11
CA ILE A 190 -4.58 9.12 -12.83
C ILE A 190 -4.28 9.11 -11.34
N SER A 191 -4.32 10.26 -10.68
CA SER A 191 -4.06 10.35 -9.24
C SER A 191 -5.16 9.68 -8.41
N ALA A 192 -6.43 9.77 -8.84
CA ALA A 192 -7.51 9.03 -8.23
C ALA A 192 -7.26 7.53 -8.36
N ILE A 193 -7.02 7.03 -9.58
CA ILE A 193 -6.73 5.62 -9.88
C ILE A 193 -5.61 5.10 -8.98
N ILE A 194 -4.51 5.85 -8.88
CA ILE A 194 -3.34 5.45 -8.08
C ILE A 194 -3.62 5.46 -6.57
N GLY A 195 -4.38 6.46 -6.10
CA GLY A 195 -4.80 6.61 -4.69
C GLY A 195 -5.51 5.39 -4.11
N ILE A 196 -6.15 4.62 -4.99
CA ILE A 196 -7.00 3.48 -4.67
C ILE A 196 -6.18 2.22 -4.36
N TYR A 197 -4.94 2.12 -4.84
CA TYR A 197 -4.21 0.85 -4.85
C TYR A 197 -3.36 0.57 -3.62
N LEU A 198 -3.07 1.54 -2.74
CA LEU A 198 -2.13 1.26 -1.62
C LEU A 198 -2.63 0.18 -0.66
N PRO A 199 -3.89 0.17 -0.20
CA PRO A 199 -4.37 -0.87 0.70
C PRO A 199 -4.31 -2.26 0.06
N ILE A 200 -4.69 -2.34 -1.23
CA ILE A 200 -4.65 -3.56 -2.05
C ILE A 200 -3.20 -4.05 -2.23
N ASN A 201 -2.29 -3.15 -2.56
CA ASN A 201 -0.86 -3.45 -2.71
C ASN A 201 -0.26 -3.93 -1.39
N SER A 202 -0.65 -3.32 -0.26
CA SER A 202 -0.16 -3.68 1.07
C SER A 202 -0.60 -5.09 1.48
N ILE A 203 -1.88 -5.45 1.27
CA ILE A 203 -2.36 -6.81 1.60
C ILE A 203 -1.72 -7.87 0.72
N LEU A 204 -1.60 -7.61 -0.59
CA LEU A 204 -0.94 -8.54 -1.52
C LEU A 204 0.55 -8.69 -1.20
N GLY A 205 1.23 -7.60 -0.86
CA GLY A 205 2.65 -7.61 -0.52
C GLY A 205 2.95 -8.39 0.75
N ILE A 206 2.15 -8.18 1.81
CA ILE A 206 2.26 -8.94 3.05
C ILE A 206 1.95 -10.42 2.81
N PHE A 207 0.88 -10.71 2.08
CA PHE A 207 0.49 -12.08 1.78
C PHE A 207 1.58 -12.83 1.01
N TRP A 208 2.17 -12.21 -0.01
CA TRP A 208 3.26 -12.81 -0.78
C TRP A 208 4.50 -13.03 0.09
N CYS A 209 4.87 -12.07 0.94
CA CYS A 209 5.98 -12.27 1.88
C CYS A 209 5.71 -13.45 2.82
N TYR A 210 4.47 -13.60 3.31
CA TYR A 210 4.09 -14.75 4.14
C TYR A 210 4.17 -16.08 3.39
N LEU A 211 3.70 -16.12 2.14
CA LEU A 211 3.84 -17.29 1.27
C LEU A 211 5.31 -17.68 1.09
N LYS A 212 6.19 -16.71 0.84
CA LYS A 212 7.63 -16.96 0.69
C LYS A 212 8.25 -17.54 1.95
N ILE A 213 7.93 -16.96 3.11
CA ILE A 213 8.42 -17.44 4.42
C ILE A 213 7.90 -18.86 4.70
N GLN A 214 6.62 -19.14 4.40
CA GLN A 214 6.05 -20.47 4.61
C GLN A 214 6.66 -21.51 3.68
N ASN A 215 6.80 -21.20 2.39
CA ASN A 215 7.42 -22.10 1.42
C ASN A 215 8.87 -22.41 1.80
N TYR A 216 9.64 -21.40 2.22
CA TYR A 216 11.01 -21.60 2.70
C TYR A 216 11.07 -22.52 3.93
N LYS A 217 10.15 -22.37 4.87
CA LYS A 217 10.04 -23.27 6.04
C LYS A 217 9.67 -24.68 5.64
N LEU A 218 8.73 -24.85 4.71
CA LEU A 218 8.31 -26.15 4.20
C LEU A 218 9.45 -26.86 3.46
N GLU A 219 10.19 -26.14 2.62
CA GLU A 219 11.39 -26.66 1.94
C GLU A 219 12.45 -27.08 2.96
N THR A 220 12.69 -26.24 3.98
CA THR A 220 13.64 -26.57 5.04
C THR A 220 13.21 -27.84 5.78
N LEU A 221 11.95 -27.94 6.21
CA LEU A 221 11.39 -29.12 6.90
C LEU A 221 11.36 -30.37 6.01
N ALA A 222 11.17 -30.21 4.70
CA ALA A 222 11.20 -31.32 3.75
C ALA A 222 12.61 -31.84 3.48
N LEU A 223 13.64 -31.02 3.71
CA LEU A 223 15.04 -31.38 3.52
C LEU A 223 15.72 -31.81 4.82
N THR A 224 15.24 -31.39 5.99
CA THR A 224 15.84 -31.72 7.29
C THR A 224 15.06 -32.78 8.05
N ASP A 225 15.76 -33.71 8.68
CA ASP A 225 15.19 -34.65 9.66
C ASP A 225 14.82 -33.91 10.95
N MET A 226 13.58 -34.08 11.42
CA MET A 226 13.05 -33.31 12.55
C MET A 226 13.72 -33.65 13.90
N LEU A 227 14.26 -34.87 14.04
CA LEU A 227 14.84 -35.32 15.31
C LEU A 227 16.29 -34.85 15.46
N THR A 228 17.03 -34.81 14.36
CA THR A 228 18.48 -34.52 14.35
C THR A 228 18.81 -33.12 13.82
N GLY A 229 17.90 -32.48 13.08
CA GLY A 229 18.17 -31.22 12.37
C GLY A 229 19.14 -31.36 11.19
N LEU A 230 19.60 -32.57 10.90
CA LEU A 230 20.48 -32.88 9.78
C LEU A 230 19.68 -33.06 8.48
N TYR A 231 20.35 -33.01 7.34
CA TYR A 231 19.69 -33.34 6.07
C TYR A 231 19.15 -34.77 6.10
N ASN A 232 17.90 -34.93 5.67
CA ASN A 232 17.30 -36.23 5.53
C ASN A 232 17.89 -36.99 4.33
N LYS A 233 17.57 -38.28 4.23
CA LYS A 233 18.09 -39.15 3.18
C LYS A 233 17.82 -38.61 1.76
N ALA A 234 16.65 -38.00 1.52
CA ALA A 234 16.30 -37.45 0.21
C ALA A 234 17.19 -36.26 -0.15
N ALA A 235 17.35 -35.31 0.77
CA ALA A 235 18.23 -34.16 0.61
C ALA A 235 19.70 -34.58 0.43
N PHE A 236 20.15 -35.60 1.16
CA PHE A 236 21.51 -36.13 1.02
C PHE A 236 21.79 -36.71 -0.36
N ILE A 237 20.85 -37.51 -0.90
CA ILE A 237 20.96 -38.09 -2.25
C ILE A 237 20.95 -36.99 -3.32
N GLU A 238 20.12 -35.96 -3.15
CA GLU A 238 20.07 -34.82 -4.08
C GLU A 238 21.39 -34.04 -4.08
N LEU A 239 21.94 -33.74 -2.90
CA LEU A 239 23.24 -33.08 -2.74
C LEU A 239 24.37 -33.90 -3.36
N GLN A 240 24.39 -35.21 -3.10
CA GLN A 240 25.37 -36.12 -3.67
C GLN A 240 25.33 -36.07 -5.22
N THR A 241 24.13 -36.11 -5.80
CA THR A 241 23.95 -36.07 -7.27
C THR A 241 24.41 -34.75 -7.87
N LYS A 242 24.09 -33.61 -7.23
CA LYS A 242 24.55 -32.27 -7.66
C LYS A 242 26.07 -32.16 -7.63
N LEU A 243 26.70 -32.64 -6.55
CA LEU A 243 28.17 -32.61 -6.42
C LEU A 243 28.86 -33.46 -7.49
N PHE A 244 28.41 -34.69 -7.73
CA PHE A 244 28.97 -35.53 -8.79
C PHE A 244 28.81 -34.91 -10.19
N THR A 245 27.68 -34.25 -10.45
CA THR A 245 27.44 -33.56 -11.73
C THR A 245 28.35 -32.35 -11.89
N SER A 246 28.57 -31.58 -10.82
CA SER A 246 29.49 -30.44 -10.84
C SER A 246 30.95 -30.84 -11.01
N GLN A 247 31.39 -31.95 -10.38
CA GLN A 247 32.74 -32.48 -10.57
C GLN A 247 32.97 -32.99 -11.99
N LYS A 248 32.02 -33.74 -12.57
CA LYS A 248 32.13 -34.18 -13.96
C LYS A 248 32.27 -33.00 -14.93
N ARG A 249 31.50 -31.92 -14.72
CA ARG A 249 31.61 -30.70 -15.53
C ARG A 249 32.96 -29.98 -15.38
N MET A 250 33.62 -30.05 -14.22
CA MET A 250 34.96 -29.46 -14.06
C MET A 250 36.02 -30.30 -14.78
N VAL A 251 35.88 -31.63 -14.79
CA VAL A 251 36.83 -32.54 -15.46
C VAL A 251 36.70 -32.49 -16.99
N GLU A 252 35.52 -32.17 -17.55
CA GLU A 252 35.32 -32.02 -19.00
C GLU A 252 35.79 -30.66 -19.56
N ILE A 253 36.22 -29.72 -18.70
CA ILE A 253 36.71 -28.39 -19.10
C ILE A 253 38.25 -28.32 -19.10
N GLU A 254 38.94 -29.33 -18.56
CA GLU A 254 40.39 -29.54 -18.69
C GLU A 254 40.75 -30.37 -19.93
#